data_AF-J9GJG7-F1
#
_entry.id   AF-J9GJG7-F1
#
_cell.length_a   1.000
_cell.length_b   1.000
_cell.length_c   1.000
_cell.angle_alpha   90.00
_cell.angle_beta   90.00
_cell.angle_gamma   90.00
#
_symmetry.space_group_name_H-M   'P 1'
#
loop_
_entity.id
_entity.type
_entity.pdbx_description
1 polymer ?
#
loop_
_entity_poly.entity_id
_entity_poly.type
_entity_poly.pdbx_seq_one_letter_code
_entity_poly.pdbx_strand_id
1 'polypeptide(L)'
;MNRRGLKTLALTGADSQERRSEAIRRLTQETGGDSLDYLLTVDIFNEGVDIPEVNQVIFLRPTESAIIFVQQLGRGLRKAPGKEFVVIIDFIGNYRNNFLIPVALSGDNSYNKDRLRRFVHTDKDYLPGASTIHFDPIAERTIYRLIDAARTNDLALLRSSYAVLKRKLGRIPSLTDFDEHGEVDPVKFFDHASLGSYPAFLEKVEPALKETLTARAAKTLIFSRARSATVSARRRRFFSKRFSRDTMRGSRNALPTGFFLTTPGRLRQRISRM
;
A
#
# COMPACT_ATOMS: atom_id res chain seq x y z
N MET A 1 -19.44 13.34 16.06
CA MET A 1 -19.09 14.59 15.35
C MET A 1 -20.18 15.63 15.40
N ASN A 2 -21.43 15.31 15.02
CA ASN A 2 -22.56 16.25 15.10
C ASN A 2 -22.72 16.92 16.49
N ARG A 3 -22.57 16.17 17.59
CA ARG A 3 -22.59 16.71 18.96
C ARG A 3 -21.47 17.73 19.26
N ARG A 4 -20.41 17.75 18.45
CA ARG A 4 -19.29 18.72 18.55
C ARG A 4 -19.44 19.88 17.55
N GLY A 5 -20.61 20.01 16.91
CA GLY A 5 -20.93 21.12 16.00
C GLY A 5 -20.40 20.98 14.57
N LEU A 6 -19.90 19.80 14.18
CA LEU A 6 -19.54 19.50 12.79
C LEU A 6 -20.75 18.93 12.04
N LYS A 7 -21.04 19.41 10.84
CA LYS A 7 -22.14 18.90 10.01
C LYS A 7 -21.70 17.65 9.28
N THR A 8 -22.13 16.49 9.75
CA THR A 8 -21.64 15.20 9.25
C THR A 8 -22.76 14.22 8.93
N LEU A 9 -22.57 13.47 7.85
CA LEU A 9 -23.47 12.41 7.42
C LEU A 9 -22.69 11.13 7.21
N ALA A 10 -23.28 9.98 7.54
CA ALA A 10 -22.71 8.67 7.27
C ALA A 10 -23.49 7.97 6.16
N LEU A 11 -22.77 7.30 5.28
CA LEU A 11 -23.31 6.43 4.24
C LEU A 11 -22.64 5.06 4.28
N THR A 12 -23.40 4.03 3.93
CA THR A 12 -23.04 2.63 3.80
C THR A 12 -23.48 2.06 2.45
N GLY A 13 -22.95 0.88 2.07
CA GLY A 13 -23.38 0.20 0.84
C GLY A 13 -24.90 -0.08 0.75
N ALA A 14 -25.61 -0.10 1.89
CA ALA A 14 -27.07 -0.28 1.93
C ALA A 14 -27.88 0.98 1.60
N ASP A 15 -27.26 2.16 1.56
CA ASP A 15 -27.98 3.40 1.25
C ASP A 15 -28.33 3.50 -0.24
N SER A 16 -29.55 3.99 -0.53
CA SER A 16 -30.06 4.14 -1.89
C SER A 16 -29.27 5.16 -2.72
N GLN A 17 -29.38 5.07 -4.04
CA GLN A 17 -28.67 5.98 -4.95
C GLN A 17 -29.11 7.43 -4.79
N GLU A 18 -30.39 7.67 -4.47
CA GLU A 18 -30.94 8.99 -4.20
C GLU A 18 -30.30 9.59 -2.94
N ARG A 19 -30.20 8.82 -1.86
CA ARG A 19 -29.58 9.26 -0.60
C ARG A 19 -28.09 9.54 -0.77
N ARG A 20 -27.38 8.74 -1.57
CA ARG A 20 -25.99 9.00 -1.94
C ARG A 20 -25.84 10.31 -2.71
N SER A 21 -26.68 10.51 -3.73
CA SER A 21 -26.65 11.73 -4.56
C SER A 21 -26.92 12.99 -3.75
N GLU A 22 -27.89 12.93 -2.83
CA GLU A 22 -28.21 14.04 -1.94
C GLU A 22 -27.08 14.36 -0.96
N ALA A 23 -26.46 13.32 -0.38
CA ALA A 23 -25.30 13.49 0.50
C ALA A 23 -24.11 14.13 -0.23
N ILE A 24 -23.84 13.70 -1.47
CA ILE A 24 -22.78 14.26 -2.32
C ILE A 24 -23.08 15.72 -2.62
N ARG A 25 -24.32 16.03 -3.04
CA ARG A 25 -24.77 17.40 -3.29
C ARG A 25 -24.55 18.30 -2.08
N ARG A 26 -24.90 17.84 -0.87
CA ARG A 26 -24.68 18.59 0.37
C ARG A 26 -23.21 18.75 0.74
N LEU A 27 -22.36 17.79 0.37
CA LEU A 27 -20.91 17.86 0.59
C LEU A 27 -20.22 18.85 -0.37
N THR A 28 -20.64 18.87 -1.64
CA THR A 28 -20.04 19.73 -2.68
C THR A 28 -20.59 21.16 -2.67
N GLN A 29 -21.70 21.41 -1.97
CA GLN A 29 -22.23 22.76 -1.79
C GLN A 29 -21.33 23.63 -0.90
N GLU A 30 -20.82 24.72 -1.47
CA GLU A 30 -20.00 25.71 -0.74
C GLU A 30 -20.83 26.56 0.25
N THR A 31 -22.08 26.86 -0.12
CA THR A 31 -22.98 27.77 0.62
C THR A 31 -24.33 27.11 0.92
N GLY A 32 -24.88 27.36 2.11
CA GLY A 32 -26.18 26.84 2.53
C GLY A 32 -26.21 26.30 3.95
N GLY A 33 -27.37 26.42 4.61
CA GLY A 33 -27.59 25.93 5.98
C GLY A 33 -27.42 24.41 6.11
N ASP A 34 -27.60 23.67 5.02
CA ASP A 34 -27.61 22.20 5.01
C ASP A 34 -26.33 21.55 4.41
N SER A 35 -25.29 22.35 4.14
CA SER A 35 -24.02 21.84 3.63
C SER A 35 -23.32 20.94 4.66
N LEU A 36 -22.64 19.90 4.21
CA LEU A 36 -21.87 18.99 5.06
C LEU A 36 -20.41 19.43 5.14
N ASP A 37 -19.83 19.35 6.34
CA ASP A 37 -18.39 19.50 6.54
C ASP A 37 -17.68 18.17 6.29
N TYR A 38 -18.30 17.04 6.71
CA TYR A 38 -17.76 15.72 6.47
C TYR A 38 -18.78 14.68 6.00
N LEU A 39 -18.35 13.84 5.06
CA LEU A 39 -19.05 12.62 4.68
C LEU A 39 -18.26 11.40 5.16
N LEU A 40 -18.87 10.58 6.01
CA LEU A 40 -18.30 9.31 6.45
C LEU A 40 -18.84 8.20 5.54
N THR A 41 -17.95 7.35 5.04
CA THR A 41 -18.37 6.24 4.17
C THR A 41 -17.67 4.96 4.55
N VAL A 42 -18.37 3.84 4.41
CA VAL A 42 -17.80 2.49 4.40
C VAL A 42 -18.13 1.85 3.06
N ASP A 43 -17.08 1.44 2.32
CA ASP A 43 -17.13 0.70 1.04
C ASP A 43 -17.88 1.32 -0.15
N ILE A 44 -18.54 2.47 0.01
CA ILE A 44 -19.27 3.16 -1.07
C ILE A 44 -18.36 3.64 -2.20
N PHE A 45 -17.13 4.02 -1.90
CA PHE A 45 -16.17 4.42 -2.94
C PHE A 45 -15.72 3.25 -3.81
N ASN A 46 -16.03 2.00 -3.47
CA ASN A 46 -15.70 0.87 -4.34
C ASN A 46 -16.71 0.73 -5.50
N GLU A 47 -17.95 1.22 -5.34
CA GLU A 47 -19.10 0.98 -6.21
C GLU A 47 -19.64 2.26 -6.87
N GLY A 48 -18.76 3.05 -7.49
CA GLY A 48 -19.19 4.04 -8.50
C GLY A 48 -19.48 5.46 -8.01
N VAL A 49 -19.20 5.80 -6.75
CA VAL A 49 -19.22 7.21 -6.31
C VAL A 49 -17.89 7.89 -6.65
N ASP A 50 -17.98 8.95 -7.45
CA ASP A 50 -16.89 9.85 -7.82
C ASP A 50 -17.25 11.27 -7.44
N ILE A 51 -16.37 11.95 -6.70
CA ILE A 51 -16.58 13.33 -6.23
C ILE A 51 -15.27 14.11 -6.47
N PRO A 52 -15.04 14.60 -7.70
CA PRO A 52 -13.80 15.31 -8.05
C PRO A 52 -13.49 16.52 -7.15
N GLU A 53 -14.51 17.17 -6.60
CA GLU A 53 -14.45 18.39 -5.78
C GLU A 53 -13.90 18.14 -4.36
N VAL A 54 -13.80 16.88 -3.92
CA VAL A 54 -13.24 16.56 -2.60
C VAL A 54 -11.80 17.05 -2.49
N ASN A 55 -11.50 17.81 -1.43
CA ASN A 55 -10.15 18.33 -1.18
C ASN A 55 -9.48 17.68 0.04
N GLN A 56 -10.18 16.83 0.79
CA GLN A 56 -9.62 16.11 1.91
C GLN A 56 -10.14 14.68 1.97
N VAL A 57 -9.23 13.72 2.10
CA VAL A 57 -9.53 12.31 2.33
C VAL A 57 -8.81 11.85 3.60
N ILE A 58 -9.57 11.27 4.53
CA ILE A 58 -9.03 10.82 5.81
C ILE A 58 -9.23 9.32 5.94
N PHE A 59 -8.13 8.56 5.91
CA PHE A 59 -8.12 7.13 6.12
C PHE A 59 -8.08 6.75 7.61
N LEU A 60 -9.08 5.98 8.05
CA LEU A 60 -9.26 5.56 9.45
C LEU A 60 -9.49 4.05 9.61
N ARG A 61 -9.13 3.26 8.58
CA ARG A 61 -9.07 1.79 8.65
C ARG A 61 -7.64 1.31 8.37
N PRO A 62 -7.34 0.06 8.75
CA PRO A 62 -6.13 -0.60 8.32
C PRO A 62 -5.99 -0.64 6.79
N THR A 63 -4.78 -0.42 6.29
CA THR A 63 -4.48 -0.61 4.88
C THR A 63 -4.33 -2.10 4.59
N GLU A 64 -5.40 -2.72 4.09
CA GLU A 64 -5.43 -4.16 3.77
C GLU A 64 -4.79 -4.51 2.41
N SER A 65 -4.73 -3.55 1.49
CA SER A 65 -4.21 -3.75 0.14
C SER A 65 -3.64 -2.45 -0.41
N ALA A 66 -2.43 -2.53 -0.95
CA ALA A 66 -1.79 -1.42 -1.65
C ALA A 66 -2.61 -0.95 -2.86
N ILE A 67 -3.21 -1.90 -3.60
CA ILE A 67 -4.03 -1.60 -4.78
C ILE A 67 -5.29 -0.81 -4.39
N ILE A 68 -6.02 -1.29 -3.38
CA ILE A 68 -7.24 -0.62 -2.91
C ILE A 68 -6.89 0.76 -2.36
N PHE A 69 -5.78 0.88 -1.64
CA PHE A 69 -5.28 2.15 -1.12
C PHE A 69 -5.03 3.16 -2.24
N VAL A 70 -4.27 2.80 -3.28
CA VAL A 70 -4.01 3.68 -4.44
C VAL A 70 -5.29 4.03 -5.19
N GLN A 71 -6.21 3.08 -5.35
CA GLN A 71 -7.50 3.35 -6.01
C GLN A 71 -8.33 4.37 -5.24
N GLN A 72 -8.38 4.26 -3.91
CA GLN A 72 -9.11 5.21 -3.07
C GLN A 72 -8.41 6.58 -3.05
N LEU A 73 -7.09 6.60 -2.98
CA LEU A 73 -6.28 7.81 -3.12
C LEU A 73 -6.61 8.51 -4.45
N GLY A 74 -6.62 7.77 -5.56
CA GLY A 74 -6.87 8.27 -6.91
C GLY A 74 -8.22 8.96 -7.09
N ARG A 75 -9.24 8.56 -6.31
CA ARG A 75 -10.55 9.25 -6.32
C ARG A 75 -10.45 10.66 -5.77
N GLY A 76 -9.66 10.85 -4.70
CA GLY A 76 -9.35 12.17 -4.16
C GLY A 76 -8.42 13.00 -5.05
N LEU A 77 -7.62 12.38 -5.92
CA LEU A 77 -6.67 13.08 -6.80
C LEU A 77 -7.29 13.67 -8.08
N ARG A 78 -8.59 13.46 -8.34
CA ARG A 78 -9.27 14.00 -9.53
C ARG A 78 -9.28 15.54 -9.51
N LYS A 79 -9.03 16.14 -10.68
CA LYS A 79 -9.06 17.60 -10.86
C LYS A 79 -10.50 18.10 -10.88
N ALA A 80 -10.74 19.25 -10.26
CA ALA A 80 -12.00 19.95 -10.30
C ALA A 80 -11.76 21.47 -10.37
N PRO A 81 -12.67 22.27 -10.95
CA PRO A 81 -12.58 23.72 -10.90
C PRO A 81 -12.46 24.21 -9.44
N GLY A 82 -11.55 25.16 -9.18
CA GLY A 82 -11.33 25.73 -7.85
C GLY A 82 -10.54 24.84 -6.87
N LYS A 83 -10.20 23.60 -7.23
CA LYS A 83 -9.40 22.70 -6.39
C LYS A 83 -7.91 22.82 -6.71
N GLU A 84 -7.17 23.46 -5.81
CA GLU A 84 -5.71 23.63 -5.94
C GLU A 84 -4.94 22.37 -5.54
N PHE A 85 -5.34 21.72 -4.44
CA PHE A 85 -4.69 20.51 -3.93
C PHE A 85 -5.70 19.65 -3.17
N VAL A 86 -5.30 18.41 -2.87
CA VAL A 86 -6.03 17.50 -1.99
C VAL A 86 -5.12 17.09 -0.84
N VAL A 87 -5.66 17.11 0.37
CA VAL A 87 -4.98 16.67 1.59
C VAL A 87 -5.40 15.24 1.89
N ILE A 88 -4.43 14.35 1.99
CA ILE A 88 -4.65 12.95 2.33
C ILE A 88 -4.08 12.71 3.72
N ILE A 89 -4.90 12.24 4.65
CA ILE A 89 -4.50 11.96 6.02
C ILE A 89 -4.72 10.47 6.27
N ASP A 90 -3.69 9.73 6.63
CA ASP A 90 -3.80 8.31 6.99
C ASP A 90 -3.41 8.11 8.46
N PHE A 91 -4.34 7.60 9.26
CA PHE A 91 -4.10 7.32 10.67
C PHE A 91 -3.42 5.96 10.84
N ILE A 92 -2.10 6.01 11.02
CA ILE A 92 -1.26 4.81 11.17
C ILE A 92 -1.43 4.19 12.56
N GLY A 93 -2.32 3.20 12.65
CA GLY A 93 -2.44 2.32 13.81
C GLY A 93 -1.37 1.22 13.85
N ASN A 94 -1.43 0.36 14.87
CA ASN A 94 -0.55 -0.83 14.97
C ASN A 94 -1.11 -2.03 14.17
N TYR A 95 -1.39 -1.82 12.89
CA TYR A 95 -1.89 -2.85 11.99
C TYR A 95 -0.75 -3.51 11.24
N ARG A 96 -0.78 -4.85 11.16
CA ARG A 96 0.32 -5.63 10.56
C ARG A 96 0.57 -5.25 9.10
N ASN A 97 -0.45 -4.74 8.40
CA ASN A 97 -0.42 -4.48 6.97
C ASN A 97 0.02 -3.06 6.60
N ASN A 98 0.32 -2.18 7.55
CA ASN A 98 0.74 -0.80 7.23
C ASN A 98 2.10 -0.69 6.51
N PHE A 99 2.88 -1.78 6.42
CA PHE A 99 4.05 -1.83 5.51
C PHE A 99 3.66 -1.76 4.02
N LEU A 100 2.38 -1.95 3.68
CA LEU A 100 1.86 -1.79 2.32
C LEU A 100 1.74 -0.33 1.89
N ILE A 101 1.74 0.62 2.82
CA ILE A 101 1.65 2.06 2.52
C ILE A 101 2.88 2.53 1.72
N PRO A 102 4.13 2.28 2.14
CA PRO A 102 5.28 2.62 1.32
C PRO A 102 5.33 1.81 0.01
N VAL A 103 4.84 0.56 -0.03
CA VAL A 103 4.71 -0.21 -1.30
C VAL A 103 3.79 0.54 -2.27
N ALA A 104 2.62 0.96 -1.79
CA ALA A 104 1.62 1.68 -2.58
C ALA A 104 2.13 3.03 -3.09
N LEU A 105 2.79 3.81 -2.23
CA LEU A 105 3.21 5.18 -2.54
C LEU A 105 4.51 5.23 -3.36
N SER A 106 5.41 4.27 -3.18
CA SER A 106 6.65 4.16 -3.99
C SER A 106 6.42 3.51 -5.35
N GLY A 107 5.34 2.74 -5.50
CA GLY A 107 5.11 1.87 -6.66
C GLY A 107 6.06 0.66 -6.70
N ASP A 108 6.86 0.43 -5.66
CA ASP A 108 7.84 -0.66 -5.61
C ASP A 108 7.19 -1.98 -5.18
N ASN A 109 6.86 -2.82 -6.16
CA ASN A 109 6.30 -4.16 -5.93
C ASN A 109 7.37 -5.25 -5.69
N SER A 110 8.66 -4.89 -5.57
CA SER A 110 9.73 -5.86 -5.29
C SER A 110 9.66 -6.43 -3.88
N TYR A 111 8.93 -5.75 -2.98
CA TYR A 111 8.87 -6.00 -1.54
C TYR A 111 10.26 -6.00 -0.87
N ASN A 112 11.26 -5.38 -1.49
CA ASN A 112 12.60 -5.29 -0.92
C ASN A 112 12.59 -4.38 0.32
N LYS A 113 12.87 -4.95 1.50
CA LYS A 113 12.76 -4.23 2.77
C LYS A 113 13.67 -3.01 2.83
N ASP A 114 14.86 -3.06 2.23
CA ASP A 114 15.80 -1.93 2.25
C ASP A 114 15.29 -0.77 1.39
N ARG A 115 14.68 -1.07 0.23
CA ARG A 115 14.05 -0.05 -0.62
C ARG A 115 12.85 0.60 0.07
N LEU A 116 11.99 -0.20 0.70
CA LEU A 116 10.84 0.32 1.44
C LEU A 116 11.25 1.19 2.63
N ARG A 117 12.28 0.81 3.39
CA ARG A 117 12.83 1.64 4.48
C ARG A 117 13.38 2.96 3.96
N ARG A 118 14.12 2.92 2.84
CA ARG A 118 14.68 4.12 2.22
C ARG A 118 13.58 5.08 1.76
N PHE A 119 12.48 4.56 1.22
CA PHE A 119 11.33 5.37 0.84
C PHE A 119 10.73 6.13 2.02
N VAL A 120 10.51 5.45 3.14
CA VAL A 120 9.91 6.06 4.34
C VAL A 120 10.81 7.17 4.93
N HIS A 121 12.13 7.01 4.85
CA HIS A 121 13.07 7.92 5.51
C HIS A 121 13.58 9.05 4.60
N THR A 122 13.87 8.75 3.33
CA THR A 122 14.63 9.64 2.44
C THR A 122 13.92 9.89 1.12
N ASP A 123 13.41 8.86 0.45
CA ASP A 123 12.90 9.03 -0.92
C ASP A 123 11.49 9.65 -0.98
N LYS A 124 10.77 9.75 0.15
CA LYS A 124 9.45 10.42 0.24
C LYS A 124 9.47 11.88 -0.19
N ASP A 125 10.61 12.53 -0.06
CA ASP A 125 10.80 13.96 -0.38
C ASP A 125 11.09 14.17 -1.88
N TYR A 126 11.31 13.08 -2.63
CA TYR A 126 11.66 13.06 -4.05
C TYR A 126 10.51 12.58 -4.96
N LEU A 127 9.27 12.89 -4.60
CA LEU A 127 8.16 12.69 -5.52
C LEU A 127 8.20 13.76 -6.62
N PRO A 128 8.20 13.38 -7.91
CA PRO A 128 8.18 14.35 -8.99
C PRO A 128 6.90 15.19 -8.96
N GLY A 129 7.03 16.50 -9.16
CA GLY A 129 5.92 17.46 -9.19
C GLY A 129 5.72 18.23 -7.88
N ALA A 130 4.49 18.66 -7.62
CA ALA A 130 4.13 19.47 -6.44
C ALA A 130 3.57 18.65 -5.27
N SER A 131 3.65 17.31 -5.34
CA SER A 131 3.13 16.41 -4.31
C SER A 131 4.16 16.17 -3.22
N THR A 132 3.73 16.12 -1.96
CA THR A 132 4.59 15.83 -0.82
C THR A 132 4.00 14.71 0.02
N ILE A 133 4.86 13.86 0.58
CA ILE A 133 4.48 12.83 1.55
C ILE A 133 5.20 13.12 2.86
N HIS A 134 4.42 13.20 3.94
CA HIS A 134 4.95 13.41 5.28
C HIS A 134 4.48 12.27 6.19
N PHE A 135 5.44 11.61 6.85
CA PHE A 135 5.16 10.68 7.93
C PHE A 135 5.47 11.36 9.26
N ASP A 136 4.52 11.36 10.18
CA ASP A 136 4.80 11.72 11.57
C ASP A 136 5.86 10.78 12.19
N PRO A 137 6.75 11.25 13.08
CA PRO A 137 7.80 10.40 13.67
C PRO A 137 7.29 9.12 14.36
N ILE A 138 6.07 9.09 14.89
CA ILE A 138 5.46 7.87 15.47
C ILE A 138 5.01 6.93 14.36
N ALA A 139 4.40 7.48 13.30
CA ALA A 139 3.97 6.73 12.13
C ALA A 139 5.16 6.09 11.41
N GLU A 140 6.23 6.85 11.18
CA GLU A 140 7.47 6.38 10.58
C GLU A 140 8.08 5.21 11.35
N ARG A 141 8.27 5.35 12.68
CA ARG A 141 8.76 4.27 13.53
C ARG A 141 7.87 3.03 13.49
N THR A 142 6.55 3.24 13.43
CA THR A 142 5.58 2.14 13.34
C THR A 142 5.71 1.40 12.02
N ILE A 143 5.75 2.11 10.90
CA ILE A 143 5.91 1.53 9.56
C ILE A 143 7.24 0.79 9.46
N TYR A 144 8.33 1.38 9.96
CA TYR A 144 9.66 0.74 9.96
C TYR A 144 9.65 -0.63 10.65
N ARG A 145 9.13 -0.68 11.88
CA ARG A 145 8.99 -1.92 12.65
C ARG A 145 8.14 -2.97 11.92
N LEU A 146 7.09 -2.52 11.21
CA LEU A 146 6.23 -3.42 10.45
C LEU A 146 6.93 -3.95 9.19
N ILE A 147 7.73 -3.15 8.50
CA ILE A 147 8.59 -3.62 7.39
C ILE A 147 9.54 -4.71 7.89
N ASP A 148 10.16 -4.52 9.06
CA ASP A 148 11.06 -5.51 9.66
C ASP A 148 10.34 -6.82 9.96
N ALA A 149 9.16 -6.74 10.58
CA ALA A 149 8.35 -7.90 10.94
C ALA A 149 7.64 -8.57 9.75
N ALA A 150 7.48 -7.89 8.62
CA ALA A 150 6.75 -8.39 7.47
C ALA A 150 7.39 -9.67 6.89
N ARG A 151 6.57 -10.68 6.65
CA ARG A 151 6.98 -11.86 5.87
C ARG A 151 6.82 -11.48 4.40
N THR A 152 7.93 -11.20 3.74
CA THR A 152 7.94 -10.69 2.36
C THR A 152 8.33 -11.75 1.34
N ASN A 153 8.45 -12.99 1.76
CA ASN A 153 8.86 -14.15 0.98
C ASN A 153 7.90 -15.34 1.25
N ASP A 154 6.67 -15.07 1.66
CA ASP A 154 5.67 -16.10 1.89
C ASP A 154 5.09 -16.61 0.56
N LEU A 155 4.67 -17.87 0.56
CA LEU A 155 4.18 -18.53 -0.64
C LEU A 155 2.91 -17.86 -1.21
N ALA A 156 2.06 -17.26 -0.36
CA ALA A 156 0.85 -16.58 -0.82
C ALA A 156 1.20 -15.33 -1.62
N LEU A 157 2.13 -14.50 -1.12
CA LEU A 157 2.65 -13.35 -1.85
C LEU A 157 3.27 -13.76 -3.20
N LEU A 158 4.19 -14.74 -3.20
CA LEU A 158 4.85 -15.21 -4.42
C LEU A 158 3.86 -15.74 -5.46
N ARG A 159 2.84 -16.50 -5.01
CA ARG A 159 1.76 -16.98 -5.89
C ARG A 159 0.95 -15.84 -6.47
N SER A 160 0.58 -14.85 -5.66
CA SER A 160 -0.21 -13.72 -6.14
C SER A 160 0.56 -12.87 -7.17
N SER A 161 1.85 -12.57 -6.93
CA SER A 161 2.69 -11.84 -7.88
C SER A 161 2.90 -12.63 -9.17
N TYR A 162 3.19 -13.94 -9.08
CA TYR A 162 3.28 -14.82 -10.24
C TYR A 162 1.98 -14.81 -11.08
N ALA A 163 0.82 -14.94 -10.43
CA ALA A 163 -0.48 -14.94 -11.12
C ALA A 163 -0.79 -13.60 -11.80
N VAL A 164 -0.39 -12.48 -11.17
CA VAL A 164 -0.50 -11.15 -11.77
C VAL A 164 0.36 -11.06 -13.03
N LEU A 165 1.65 -11.43 -12.94
CA LEU A 165 2.57 -11.33 -14.07
C LEU A 165 2.22 -12.31 -15.20
N LYS A 166 1.81 -13.54 -14.88
CA LYS A 166 1.34 -14.53 -15.87
C LYS A 166 0.16 -13.98 -16.68
N ARG A 167 -0.82 -13.33 -16.01
CA ARG A 167 -1.96 -12.70 -16.70
C ARG A 167 -1.53 -11.56 -17.61
N LYS A 168 -0.56 -10.75 -17.18
CA LYS A 168 -0.01 -9.64 -17.99
C LYS A 168 0.71 -10.15 -19.24
N LEU A 169 1.48 -11.24 -19.12
CA LEU A 169 2.30 -11.79 -20.20
C LEU A 169 1.55 -12.78 -21.10
N GLY A 170 0.46 -13.38 -20.63
CA GLY A 170 -0.22 -14.49 -21.32
C GLY A 170 0.57 -15.81 -21.35
N ARG A 171 1.73 -15.86 -20.69
CA ARG A 171 2.63 -17.03 -20.60
C ARG A 171 3.22 -17.16 -19.20
N ILE A 172 3.84 -18.30 -18.92
CA ILE A 172 4.60 -18.50 -17.67
C ILE A 172 5.77 -17.50 -17.64
N PRO A 173 5.87 -16.65 -16.60
CA PRO A 173 7.00 -15.76 -16.43
C PRO A 173 8.30 -16.51 -16.15
N SER A 174 9.39 -16.05 -16.73
CA SER A 174 10.76 -16.34 -16.34
C SER A 174 11.19 -15.43 -15.19
N LEU A 175 12.36 -15.70 -14.59
CA LEU A 175 12.88 -14.85 -13.51
C LEU A 175 13.24 -13.43 -13.98
N THR A 176 13.65 -13.26 -15.23
CA THR A 176 13.98 -11.93 -15.79
C THR A 176 12.73 -11.10 -15.99
N ASP A 177 11.59 -11.72 -16.36
CA ASP A 177 10.32 -11.01 -16.52
C ASP A 177 9.89 -10.29 -15.23
N PHE A 178 10.22 -10.82 -14.04
CA PHE A 178 9.87 -10.15 -12.78
C PHE A 178 10.64 -8.85 -12.58
N ASP A 179 11.92 -8.83 -12.95
CA ASP A 179 12.77 -7.64 -12.84
C ASP A 179 12.36 -6.58 -13.88
N GLU A 180 12.16 -7.01 -15.12
CA GLU A 180 11.75 -6.14 -16.24
C GLU A 180 10.39 -5.47 -16.01
N HIS A 181 9.47 -6.16 -15.33
CA HIS A 181 8.14 -5.63 -15.01
C HIS A 181 8.04 -4.99 -13.62
N GLY A 182 9.14 -4.88 -12.87
CA GLY A 182 9.16 -4.27 -11.54
C GLY A 182 8.26 -4.98 -10.53
N GLU A 183 8.10 -6.30 -10.67
CA GLU A 183 7.32 -7.17 -9.80
C GLU A 183 8.19 -7.67 -8.62
N VAL A 184 7.80 -8.77 -7.96
CA VAL A 184 8.52 -9.30 -6.80
C VAL A 184 10.00 -9.60 -7.14
N ASP A 185 10.91 -9.25 -6.24
CA ASP A 185 12.34 -9.49 -6.42
C ASP A 185 12.60 -11.00 -6.67
N PRO A 186 13.25 -11.38 -7.79
CA PRO A 186 13.54 -12.78 -8.12
C PRO A 186 14.25 -13.56 -7.00
N VAL A 187 15.06 -12.88 -6.18
CA VAL A 187 15.79 -13.49 -5.05
C VAL A 187 14.82 -14.14 -4.05
N LYS A 188 13.60 -13.63 -3.93
CA LYS A 188 12.60 -14.09 -2.96
C LYS A 188 12.12 -15.51 -3.21
N PHE A 189 12.15 -15.98 -4.46
CA PHE A 189 11.83 -17.37 -4.80
C PHE A 189 12.87 -18.36 -4.26
N PHE A 190 14.11 -17.91 -4.05
CA PHE A 190 15.20 -18.72 -3.52
C PHE A 190 15.26 -18.68 -1.99
N ASP A 191 14.93 -17.54 -1.39
CA ASP A 191 14.94 -17.34 0.07
C ASP A 191 13.78 -18.06 0.80
N HIS A 192 12.80 -18.58 0.07
CA HIS A 192 11.71 -19.33 0.67
C HIS A 192 12.15 -20.75 1.05
N ALA A 193 12.17 -21.04 2.36
CA ALA A 193 12.70 -22.29 2.93
C ALA A 193 12.19 -23.59 2.28
N SER A 194 10.92 -23.66 1.87
CA SER A 194 10.34 -24.84 1.21
C SER A 194 10.35 -24.85 -0.33
N LEU A 195 10.85 -23.79 -0.99
CA LEU A 195 10.92 -23.71 -2.45
C LEU A 195 12.36 -23.95 -2.90
N GLY A 196 13.32 -23.20 -2.36
CA GLY A 196 14.75 -23.31 -2.66
C GLY A 196 15.14 -23.02 -4.12
N SER A 197 14.19 -22.96 -5.06
CA SER A 197 14.39 -22.68 -6.48
C SER A 197 13.07 -22.30 -7.16
N TYR A 198 13.17 -21.57 -8.28
CA TYR A 198 12.02 -21.21 -9.10
C TYR A 198 11.29 -22.42 -9.76
N PRO A 199 11.98 -23.47 -10.26
CA PRO A 199 11.30 -24.67 -10.75
C PRO A 199 10.44 -25.35 -9.69
N ALA A 200 10.94 -25.49 -8.45
CA ALA A 200 10.18 -26.07 -7.35
C ALA A 200 8.95 -25.21 -6.96
N PHE A 201 9.02 -23.90 -7.20
CA PHE A 201 7.85 -23.04 -7.12
C PHE A 201 6.84 -23.34 -8.24
N LEU A 202 7.29 -23.42 -9.49
CA LEU A 202 6.43 -23.74 -10.62
C LEU A 202 5.73 -25.09 -10.45
N GLU A 203 6.41 -26.14 -9.96
CA GLU A 203 5.80 -27.44 -9.68
C GLU A 203 4.64 -27.37 -8.67
N LYS A 204 4.65 -26.38 -7.77
CA LYS A 204 3.60 -26.17 -6.75
C LYS A 204 2.46 -25.27 -7.22
N VAL A 205 2.65 -24.51 -8.30
CA VAL A 205 1.68 -23.50 -8.78
C VAL A 205 1.09 -23.87 -10.13
N GLU A 206 1.82 -24.66 -10.92
CA GLU A 206 1.42 -25.20 -12.21
C GLU A 206 1.50 -26.73 -12.17
N PRO A 207 0.49 -27.42 -11.60
CA PRO A 207 0.49 -28.88 -11.53
C PRO A 207 0.58 -29.53 -12.92
N ALA A 208 0.01 -28.89 -13.95
CA ALA A 208 0.07 -29.33 -15.33
C ALA A 208 1.52 -29.38 -15.89
N LEU A 209 2.46 -28.63 -15.30
CA LEU A 209 3.87 -28.70 -15.69
C LEU A 209 4.57 -29.97 -15.20
N LYS A 210 4.07 -30.65 -14.16
CA LYS A 210 4.69 -31.88 -13.65
C LYS A 210 4.76 -32.97 -14.72
N GLU A 211 3.73 -33.09 -15.53
CA GLU A 211 3.69 -34.09 -16.61
C GLU A 211 4.71 -33.78 -17.73
N THR A 212 4.95 -32.49 -18.00
CA THR A 212 5.87 -32.05 -19.07
C THR A 212 7.34 -31.99 -18.62
N LEU A 213 7.60 -31.64 -17.35
CA LEU A 213 8.95 -31.55 -16.80
C LEU A 213 9.61 -32.93 -16.65
N THR A 214 8.84 -33.99 -16.40
CA THR A 214 9.38 -35.35 -16.29
C THR A 214 10.02 -35.84 -17.60
N ALA A 215 9.57 -35.33 -18.77
CA ALA A 215 10.11 -35.70 -20.07
C ALA A 215 11.30 -34.82 -20.55
N ARG A 216 11.41 -33.57 -20.09
CA ARG A 216 12.42 -32.59 -20.58
C ARG A 216 13.43 -32.10 -19.53
N ALA A 217 13.16 -32.24 -18.23
CA ALA A 217 13.94 -31.58 -17.17
C ALA A 217 15.06 -32.45 -16.56
N ALA A 218 15.18 -33.73 -16.92
CA ALA A 218 16.24 -34.60 -16.40
C ALA A 218 17.67 -34.18 -16.82
N LYS A 219 17.84 -33.24 -17.77
CA LYS A 219 19.17 -32.85 -18.29
C LYS A 219 19.60 -31.39 -18.12
N THR A 220 18.74 -30.44 -17.71
CA THR A 220 19.09 -29.00 -17.83
C THR A 220 18.97 -28.15 -16.55
N LEU A 221 18.45 -28.67 -15.43
CA LEU A 221 18.19 -27.85 -14.23
C LEU A 221 19.01 -28.26 -13.00
N ILE A 222 20.33 -28.44 -13.20
CA ILE A 222 21.35 -28.29 -12.16
C ILE A 222 22.45 -27.38 -12.73
N PHE A 223 22.11 -26.14 -13.09
CA PHE A 223 23.13 -25.18 -13.52
C PHE A 223 22.78 -23.74 -13.13
N SER A 224 22.76 -23.46 -11.83
CA SER A 224 23.04 -22.10 -11.31
C SER A 224 23.40 -22.03 -9.83
N ARG A 225 23.87 -23.13 -9.20
CA ARG A 225 24.44 -23.07 -7.84
C ARG A 225 25.92 -22.61 -7.80
N ALA A 226 26.52 -22.20 -8.92
CA ALA A 226 27.96 -21.93 -9.01
C ALA A 226 28.38 -20.52 -9.50
N ARG A 227 27.47 -19.54 -9.63
CA ARG A 227 27.87 -18.15 -9.99
C ARG A 227 27.47 -17.04 -9.00
N SER A 228 26.56 -17.28 -8.07
CA SER A 228 26.22 -16.28 -7.03
C SER A 228 27.26 -16.18 -5.90
N ALA A 229 28.21 -17.13 -5.80
CA ALA A 229 29.30 -17.05 -4.83
C ALA A 229 30.36 -15.98 -5.18
N THR A 230 30.49 -15.60 -6.45
CA THR A 230 31.57 -14.69 -6.89
C THR A 230 31.14 -13.22 -6.96
N VAL A 231 29.84 -12.94 -7.08
CA VAL A 231 29.33 -11.54 -7.11
C VAL A 231 29.01 -11.00 -5.72
N SER A 232 28.62 -11.86 -4.77
CA SER A 232 28.31 -11.45 -3.38
C SER A 232 29.55 -11.24 -2.48
N ALA A 233 30.73 -11.71 -2.91
CA ALA A 233 31.98 -11.57 -2.14
C ALA A 233 32.65 -10.19 -2.28
N ARG A 234 32.35 -9.43 -3.34
CA ARG A 234 33.05 -8.16 -3.63
C ARG A 234 32.41 -6.91 -3.00
N ARG A 235 31.22 -7.02 -2.38
CA ARG A 235 30.54 -5.89 -1.69
C ARG A 235 30.49 -6.00 -0.16
N ARG A 236 30.91 -7.11 0.45
CA ARG A 236 30.82 -7.33 1.92
C ARG A 236 32.02 -6.85 2.74
N ARG A 237 32.96 -6.06 2.19
CA ARG A 237 34.16 -5.66 2.94
C ARG A 237 34.15 -4.23 3.51
N PHE A 238 33.05 -3.48 3.43
CA PHE A 238 33.12 -2.06 3.84
C PHE A 238 32.15 -1.54 4.90
N PHE A 239 31.11 -2.26 5.33
CA PHE A 239 30.27 -1.74 6.42
C PHE A 239 29.85 -2.86 7.39
N SER A 240 30.78 -3.21 8.26
CA SER A 240 30.51 -3.91 9.50
C SER A 240 31.33 -3.22 10.58
N LYS A 241 30.70 -2.29 11.30
CA LYS A 241 30.98 -2.08 12.72
C LYS A 241 29.87 -1.23 13.34
N ARG A 242 29.32 -1.76 14.45
CA ARG A 242 28.52 -1.08 15.49
C ARG A 242 27.05 -0.83 15.13
N PHE A 243 26.05 -1.12 15.96
CA PHE A 243 26.02 -1.40 17.41
C PHE A 243 24.77 -2.24 17.75
N SER A 244 24.81 -2.90 18.90
CA SER A 244 23.78 -3.80 19.43
C SER A 244 22.85 -3.11 20.43
N ARG A 245 21.62 -3.65 20.56
CA ARG A 245 20.77 -3.74 21.79
C ARG A 245 20.23 -2.39 22.34
N ASP A 246 19.06 -2.23 22.96
CA ASP A 246 18.20 -3.08 23.80
C ASP A 246 16.73 -2.58 23.84
N THR A 247 15.81 -3.55 23.90
CA THR A 247 14.72 -3.84 24.88
C THR A 247 13.69 -2.79 25.40
N MET A 248 12.45 -3.34 25.63
CA MET A 248 11.33 -2.96 26.55
C MET A 248 10.28 -1.96 26.02
N ARG A 249 8.98 -1.97 26.38
CA ARG A 249 7.93 -2.94 26.80
C ARG A 249 6.65 -2.08 27.03
N GLY A 250 5.45 -2.64 26.86
CA GLY A 250 4.16 -2.09 27.39
C GLY A 250 3.19 -1.58 26.32
N SER A 251 2.04 -2.25 26.07
CA SER A 251 0.72 -2.11 26.75
C SER A 251 -0.03 -0.84 26.33
N ARG A 252 -1.31 -0.78 25.94
CA ARG A 252 -2.49 -1.67 25.83
C ARG A 252 -3.59 -0.87 25.06
N ASN A 253 -4.65 -1.59 24.67
CA ASN A 253 -6.03 -1.13 24.41
C ASN A 253 -6.41 -0.56 23.03
N ALA A 254 -7.45 -1.19 22.49
CA ALA A 254 -8.14 -0.92 21.23
C ALA A 254 -9.34 0.01 21.43
N LEU A 255 -9.60 0.86 20.44
CA LEU A 255 -10.88 1.56 20.26
C LEU A 255 -11.22 1.65 18.75
N PRO A 256 -12.52 1.74 18.39
CA PRO A 256 -13.04 1.37 17.07
C PRO A 256 -13.07 2.49 16.01
N THR A 257 -13.30 2.04 14.79
CA THR A 257 -13.07 2.54 13.41
C THR A 257 -14.03 3.64 12.89
N GLY A 258 -13.58 4.47 11.92
CA GLY A 258 -14.48 5.23 11.02
C GLY A 258 -13.81 6.38 10.23
N PHE A 259 -14.06 6.53 8.91
CA PHE A 259 -13.45 7.50 7.93
C PHE A 259 -14.10 8.89 7.86
N PHE A 260 -13.38 9.88 7.31
CA PHE A 260 -13.86 11.25 7.06
C PHE A 260 -13.39 11.83 5.71
N LEU A 261 -14.19 12.71 5.10
CA LEU A 261 -13.89 13.42 3.84
C LEU A 261 -14.36 14.88 3.94
N THR A 262 -13.65 15.88 3.39
CA THR A 262 -14.09 17.31 3.35
C THR A 262 -13.91 17.97 1.99
N THR A 263 -14.45 19.20 1.86
CA THR A 263 -14.31 20.13 0.73
C THR A 263 -13.64 21.47 1.12
N PRO A 264 -13.08 22.24 0.15
CA PRO A 264 -12.25 23.42 0.43
C PRO A 264 -13.10 24.66 0.67
N GLY A 265 -13.06 25.21 1.90
CA GLY A 265 -13.62 26.54 2.13
C GLY A 265 -13.71 26.98 3.58
N ARG A 266 -13.76 26.06 4.56
CA ARG A 266 -14.09 26.43 5.96
C ARG A 266 -12.95 26.43 6.96
N LEU A 267 -11.73 26.07 6.56
CA LEU A 267 -10.64 25.88 7.52
C LEU A 267 -9.91 27.16 7.95
N ARG A 268 -10.04 28.28 7.22
CA ARG A 268 -9.27 29.50 7.55
C ARG A 268 -9.75 30.27 8.78
N GLN A 269 -10.93 30.00 9.35
CA GLN A 269 -11.47 30.80 10.47
C GLN A 269 -11.65 30.08 11.81
N ARG A 270 -11.48 28.75 11.89
CA ARG A 270 -11.76 28.01 13.14
C ARG A 270 -10.56 27.38 13.85
N ILE A 271 -9.40 27.27 13.20
CA ILE A 271 -8.18 26.73 13.86
C ILE A 271 -7.47 27.80 14.71
N SER A 272 -7.83 29.08 14.59
CA SER A 272 -7.27 30.17 15.42
C SER A 272 -7.93 30.31 16.82
N ARG A 273 -8.88 29.44 17.18
CA ARG A 273 -9.61 29.50 18.47
C ARG A 273 -9.81 28.13 19.16
N MET A 274 -8.96 27.16 18.88
CA MET A 274 -8.75 25.98 19.73
C MET A 274 -7.30 25.96 20.19
#